data_AF-A0A9P4X021-F1
#
_entry.id   AF-A0A9P4X021-F1
#
_cell.length_a   1.000
_cell.length_b   1.000
_cell.length_c   1.000
_cell.angle_alpha   90.00
_cell.angle_beta   90.00
_cell.angle_gamma   90.00
#
_symmetry.space_group_name_H-M   'P 1'
#
loop_
_entity.id
_entity.type
_entity.pdbx_description
1 polymer ?
#
loop_
_entity_poly.entity_id
_entity_poly.type
_entity_poly.pdbx_seq_one_letter_code
_entity_poly.pdbx_strand_id
1 'polypeptide(L)'
;MATLSPDTITDIKTAKTISGPHSLYNDSFTLEFLEPPPALDATVLMRSTYLAPSNKLGKSHPQAPPLHLHFLQAETFFVTKGIIGTTLGYSTQDQSWKAGSHHEIAPWTPHCFWPHPDAREDSTVYVWAHPDAGDEAMDCLFFENLLRYMSDVCEGKAKLDLVQVLAMQHASASAPVVFPTAWWLGPLRWWVPWTVQKGIAGVGRLCGYKALMQKYTGEEEWEEYLRTKRA
;
A
#
# COMPACT_ATOMS: atom_id res chain seq x y z
N MET A 1 -8.95 12.93 -16.11
CA MET A 1 -8.00 11.82 -15.96
C MET A 1 -7.33 11.59 -17.29
N ALA A 2 -6.01 11.75 -17.37
CA ALA A 2 -5.26 11.38 -18.56
C ALA A 2 -5.32 9.85 -18.69
N THR A 3 -5.72 9.37 -19.86
CA THR A 3 -5.77 7.94 -20.15
C THR A 3 -4.34 7.42 -20.27
N LEU A 4 -4.02 6.28 -19.63
CA LEU A 4 -2.73 5.62 -19.85
C LEU A 4 -2.54 5.33 -21.34
N SER A 5 -1.41 5.74 -21.89
CA SER A 5 -1.08 5.45 -23.29
C SER A 5 -0.86 3.94 -23.49
N PRO A 6 -1.08 3.40 -24.72
CA PRO A 6 -0.76 2.01 -25.02
C PRO A 6 0.70 1.63 -24.73
N ASP A 7 1.62 2.56 -24.97
CA ASP A 7 3.04 2.39 -24.70
C ASP A 7 3.29 2.28 -23.19
N THR A 8 2.72 3.19 -22.39
CA THR A 8 2.79 3.13 -20.93
C THR A 8 2.22 1.84 -20.36
N ILE A 9 1.10 1.34 -20.89
CA ILE A 9 0.51 0.06 -20.49
C ILE A 9 1.47 -1.10 -20.80
N THR A 10 2.14 -1.04 -21.96
CA THR A 10 3.11 -2.06 -22.36
C THR A 10 4.30 -2.03 -21.41
N ASP A 11 4.87 -0.86 -21.16
CA ASP A 11 6.00 -0.66 -20.25
C ASP A 11 5.70 -1.18 -18.84
N ILE A 12 4.51 -0.87 -18.29
CA ILE A 12 4.07 -1.40 -16.98
C ILE A 12 4.06 -2.93 -16.98
N LYS A 13 3.50 -3.55 -18.03
CA LYS A 13 3.35 -5.01 -18.10
C LYS A 13 4.67 -5.75 -18.31
N THR A 14 5.64 -5.10 -18.96
CA THR A 14 6.97 -5.65 -19.24
C THR A 14 8.03 -5.18 -18.27
N ALA A 15 7.66 -4.37 -17.26
CA ALA A 15 8.57 -3.87 -16.25
C ALA A 15 9.30 -5.02 -15.54
N LYS A 16 10.60 -4.81 -15.32
CA LYS A 16 11.49 -5.81 -14.74
C LYS A 16 11.14 -6.01 -13.26
N THR A 17 10.96 -7.26 -12.84
CA THR A 17 10.82 -7.60 -11.41
C THR A 17 12.14 -7.35 -10.69
N ILE A 18 12.09 -6.56 -9.61
CA ILE A 18 13.24 -6.22 -8.74
C ILE A 18 13.16 -6.89 -7.36
N SER A 19 11.97 -7.26 -6.89
CA SER A 19 11.77 -8.05 -5.66
C SER A 19 10.50 -8.90 -5.76
N GLY A 20 10.51 -10.09 -5.15
CA GLY A 20 9.44 -11.09 -5.23
C GLY A 20 9.63 -12.11 -6.37
N PRO A 21 8.61 -12.96 -6.65
CA PRO A 21 7.29 -12.97 -6.04
C PRO A 21 7.31 -13.39 -4.57
N HIS A 22 6.63 -12.61 -3.73
CA HIS A 22 6.36 -12.93 -2.34
C HIS A 22 4.96 -13.56 -2.24
N SER A 23 4.88 -14.75 -1.66
CA SER A 23 3.60 -15.40 -1.36
C SER A 23 3.16 -15.03 0.05
N LEU A 24 2.01 -14.37 0.16
CA LEU A 24 1.51 -13.75 1.38
C LEU A 24 0.09 -14.23 1.72
N TYR A 25 -0.27 -14.09 3.00
CA TYR A 25 -1.56 -14.40 3.61
C TYR A 25 -2.04 -15.84 3.34
N ASN A 26 -1.21 -16.83 3.68
CA ASN A 26 -1.43 -18.25 3.41
C ASN A 26 -1.61 -18.52 1.90
N ASP A 27 -0.68 -18.01 1.10
CA ASP A 27 -0.64 -18.18 -0.36
C ASP A 27 -1.92 -17.69 -1.08
N SER A 28 -2.60 -16.70 -0.49
CA SER A 28 -3.82 -16.12 -1.08
C SER A 28 -3.56 -14.82 -1.84
N PHE A 29 -2.34 -14.28 -1.73
CA PHE A 29 -1.90 -13.05 -2.35
C PHE A 29 -0.44 -13.14 -2.79
N THR A 30 -0.16 -12.84 -4.06
CA THR A 30 1.20 -12.71 -4.59
C THR A 30 1.55 -11.24 -4.77
N LEU A 31 2.73 -10.85 -4.30
CA LEU A 31 3.26 -9.50 -4.43
C LEU A 31 4.62 -9.50 -5.12
N GLU A 32 4.77 -8.68 -6.14
CA GLU A 32 6.02 -8.41 -6.84
C GLU A 32 6.27 -6.91 -6.91
N PHE A 33 7.51 -6.49 -6.72
CA PHE A 33 7.95 -5.13 -6.97
C PHE A 33 8.69 -5.09 -8.31
N LEU A 34 8.35 -4.10 -9.12
CA LEU A 34 8.86 -3.90 -10.46
C LEU A 34 9.58 -2.55 -10.54
N GLU A 35 10.55 -2.44 -11.44
CA GLU A 35 11.17 -1.17 -11.80
C GLU A 35 10.13 -0.24 -12.45
N PRO A 36 9.78 0.91 -11.84
CA PRO A 36 8.75 1.78 -12.41
C PRO A 36 9.21 2.39 -13.74
N PRO A 37 8.39 2.34 -14.80
CA PRO A 37 8.68 3.07 -16.03
C PRO A 37 8.84 4.57 -15.75
N PRO A 38 9.84 5.27 -16.33
CA PRO A 38 10.06 6.70 -16.09
C PRO A 38 8.83 7.57 -16.37
N ALA A 39 7.98 7.15 -17.29
CA ALA A 39 6.75 7.85 -17.65
C ALA A 39 5.71 7.93 -16.51
N LEU A 40 5.86 7.12 -15.45
CA LEU A 40 4.94 7.13 -14.31
C LEU A 40 5.30 8.15 -13.23
N ASP A 41 6.54 8.68 -13.22
CA ASP A 41 7.06 9.51 -12.13
C ASP A 41 6.83 8.85 -10.74
N ALA A 42 7.03 7.53 -10.68
CA ALA A 42 6.61 6.71 -9.56
C ALA A 42 7.78 6.23 -8.69
N THR A 43 7.56 6.23 -7.37
CA THR A 43 8.54 5.74 -6.38
C THR A 43 8.47 4.24 -6.16
N VAL A 44 7.39 3.61 -6.61
CA VAL A 44 7.14 2.17 -6.48
C VAL A 44 6.20 1.72 -7.59
N LEU A 45 6.41 0.51 -8.10
CA LEU A 45 5.44 -0.20 -8.93
C LEU A 45 5.28 -1.61 -8.39
N MET A 46 4.06 -1.93 -7.94
CA MET A 46 3.71 -3.25 -7.44
C MET A 46 2.84 -3.98 -8.45
N ARG A 47 3.13 -5.26 -8.69
CA ARG A 47 2.18 -6.20 -9.27
C ARG A 47 1.61 -7.05 -8.14
N SER A 48 0.32 -6.88 -7.89
CA SER A 48 -0.43 -7.54 -6.81
C SER A 48 -1.45 -8.48 -7.41
N THR A 49 -1.46 -9.75 -6.99
CA THR A 49 -2.43 -10.75 -7.45
C THR A 49 -3.13 -11.41 -6.29
N TYR A 50 -4.45 -11.24 -6.21
CA TYR A 50 -5.30 -12.02 -5.29
C TYR A 50 -5.71 -13.33 -5.97
N LEU A 51 -5.42 -14.45 -5.31
CA LEU A 51 -5.57 -15.79 -5.88
C LEU A 51 -6.95 -16.38 -5.57
N ALA A 52 -7.64 -16.92 -6.58
CA ALA A 52 -8.90 -17.60 -6.33
C ALA A 52 -8.68 -18.86 -5.46
N PRO A 53 -9.56 -19.18 -4.49
CA PRO A 53 -10.87 -18.57 -4.23
C PRO A 53 -10.87 -17.46 -3.17
N SER A 54 -9.71 -16.94 -2.73
CA SER A 54 -9.61 -15.98 -1.62
C SER A 54 -10.35 -14.66 -1.89
N ASN A 55 -10.58 -14.33 -3.16
CA ASN A 55 -11.37 -13.17 -3.58
C ASN A 55 -12.74 -13.08 -2.93
N LYS A 56 -13.34 -14.22 -2.55
CA LYS A 56 -14.62 -14.29 -1.82
C LYS A 56 -14.59 -13.56 -0.47
N LEU A 57 -13.42 -13.38 0.12
CA LEU A 57 -13.26 -12.67 1.39
C LEU A 57 -13.55 -11.17 1.26
N GLY A 58 -13.47 -10.58 0.06
CA GLY A 58 -13.80 -9.17 -0.13
C GLY A 58 -12.95 -8.26 0.76
N LYS A 59 -13.63 -7.31 1.41
CA LYS A 59 -13.04 -6.41 2.42
C LYS A 59 -12.53 -7.11 3.67
N SER A 60 -12.89 -8.37 3.89
CA SER A 60 -12.38 -9.20 4.99
C SER A 60 -11.12 -9.96 4.61
N HIS A 61 -10.62 -9.83 3.37
CA HIS A 61 -9.32 -10.37 3.01
C HIS A 61 -8.22 -9.71 3.87
N PRO A 62 -7.28 -10.46 4.46
CA PRO A 62 -6.26 -9.88 5.35
C PRO A 62 -5.39 -8.78 4.72
N GLN A 63 -5.13 -8.86 3.41
CA GLN A 63 -4.44 -7.83 2.63
C GLN A 63 -5.29 -6.58 2.31
N ALA A 64 -6.61 -6.57 2.55
CA ALA A 64 -7.41 -5.37 2.36
C ALA A 64 -7.05 -4.35 3.45
N PRO A 65 -6.33 -3.25 3.13
CA PRO A 65 -5.91 -2.31 4.15
C PRO A 65 -7.13 -1.62 4.79
N PRO A 66 -7.03 -1.14 6.04
CA PRO A 66 -8.07 -0.29 6.60
C PRO A 66 -8.23 0.98 5.74
N LEU A 67 -9.35 1.67 5.89
CA LEU A 67 -9.55 2.95 5.21
C LEU A 67 -8.47 3.95 5.66
N HIS A 68 -7.70 4.46 4.71
CA HIS A 68 -6.56 5.35 4.95
C HIS A 68 -6.46 6.41 3.86
N LEU A 69 -5.55 7.36 4.02
CA LEU A 69 -5.21 8.35 3.02
C LEU A 69 -3.72 8.67 3.04
N HIS A 70 -3.22 9.22 1.95
CA HIS A 70 -1.85 9.70 1.79
C HIS A 70 -1.86 11.22 1.65
N PHE A 71 -0.91 11.91 2.29
CA PHE A 71 -0.85 13.37 2.24
C PHE A 71 -0.09 13.92 1.03
N LEU A 72 0.93 13.20 0.56
CA LEU A 72 1.91 13.70 -0.39
C LEU A 72 1.77 13.09 -1.79
N GLN A 73 1.48 11.79 -1.87
CA GLN A 73 1.44 11.05 -3.14
C GLN A 73 0.01 10.62 -3.47
N ALA A 74 -0.31 10.65 -4.76
CA ALA A 74 -1.41 9.90 -5.33
C ALA A 74 -1.05 8.41 -5.37
N GLU A 75 -2.05 7.55 -5.29
CA GLU A 75 -1.92 6.13 -5.57
C GLU A 75 -2.77 5.80 -6.79
N THR A 76 -2.15 5.25 -7.83
CA THR A 76 -2.84 4.89 -9.07
C THR A 76 -2.72 3.40 -9.30
N PHE A 77 -3.76 2.83 -9.91
CA PHE A 77 -3.79 1.43 -10.22
C PHE A 77 -4.32 1.13 -11.61
N PHE A 78 -3.93 -0.03 -12.13
CA PHE A 78 -4.37 -0.57 -13.40
C PHE A 78 -4.66 -2.07 -13.28
N VAL A 79 -5.91 -2.46 -13.51
CA VAL A 79 -6.37 -3.85 -13.40
C VAL A 79 -6.08 -4.58 -14.71
N THR A 80 -5.35 -5.69 -14.66
CA THR A 80 -5.01 -6.48 -15.85
C THR A 80 -5.75 -7.80 -15.95
N LYS A 81 -6.26 -8.33 -14.83
CA LYS A 81 -7.02 -9.59 -14.77
C LYS A 81 -8.06 -9.51 -13.65
N GLY A 82 -9.20 -10.17 -13.82
CA GLY A 82 -10.23 -10.26 -12.77
C GLY A 82 -10.89 -8.92 -12.44
N ILE A 83 -11.23 -8.74 -11.15
CA ILE A 83 -11.98 -7.59 -10.64
C ILE A 83 -11.42 -7.16 -9.28
N ILE A 84 -11.09 -5.88 -9.16
CA ILE A 84 -10.68 -5.24 -7.90
C ILE A 84 -11.78 -4.31 -7.43
N GLY A 85 -12.02 -4.28 -6.13
CA GLY A 85 -12.88 -3.29 -5.48
C GLY A 85 -12.07 -2.20 -4.81
N THR A 86 -12.63 -1.00 -4.79
CA THR A 86 -12.14 0.11 -3.94
C THR A 86 -13.28 0.68 -3.12
N THR A 87 -13.03 1.02 -1.87
CA THR A 87 -13.90 1.90 -1.09
C THR A 87 -13.30 3.31 -1.12
N LEU A 88 -14.07 4.33 -1.51
CA LEU A 88 -13.56 5.69 -1.74
C LEU A 88 -14.34 6.75 -0.95
N GLY A 89 -13.59 7.74 -0.48
CA GLY A 89 -14.07 8.96 0.15
C GLY A 89 -14.68 8.76 1.54
N TYR A 90 -15.08 9.88 2.14
CA TYR A 90 -15.74 9.89 3.45
C TYR A 90 -17.16 9.31 3.45
N SER A 91 -17.79 9.21 2.27
CA SER A 91 -19.06 8.48 2.09
C SER A 91 -18.88 6.97 1.97
N THR A 92 -17.64 6.46 2.02
CA THR A 92 -17.30 5.04 1.93
C THR A 92 -17.98 4.33 0.77
N GLN A 93 -17.92 4.93 -0.42
CA GLN A 93 -18.59 4.40 -1.61
C GLN A 93 -17.74 3.30 -2.24
N ASP A 94 -18.37 2.17 -2.54
CA ASP A 94 -17.71 1.06 -3.21
C ASP A 94 -17.75 1.21 -4.72
N GLN A 95 -16.64 0.90 -5.37
CA GLN A 95 -16.51 0.85 -6.82
C GLN A 95 -15.78 -0.43 -7.23
N SER A 96 -16.14 -0.97 -8.39
CA SER A 96 -15.60 -2.21 -8.92
C SER A 96 -14.92 -1.95 -10.26
N TRP A 97 -13.69 -2.44 -10.40
CA TRP A 97 -12.80 -2.18 -11.51
C TRP A 97 -12.43 -3.49 -12.21
N LYS A 98 -12.78 -3.61 -13.48
CA LYS A 98 -12.48 -4.81 -14.30
C LYS A 98 -11.16 -4.64 -15.05
N ALA A 99 -10.62 -5.75 -15.57
CA ALA A 99 -9.47 -5.73 -16.47
C ALA A 99 -9.60 -4.64 -17.56
N GLY A 100 -8.53 -3.87 -17.76
CA GLY A 100 -8.48 -2.71 -18.64
C GLY A 100 -8.79 -1.37 -17.95
N SER A 101 -9.32 -1.39 -16.72
CA SER A 101 -9.62 -0.17 -15.96
C SER A 101 -8.36 0.35 -15.25
N HIS A 102 -8.23 1.67 -15.19
CA HIS A 102 -7.27 2.35 -14.31
C HIS A 102 -7.96 3.48 -13.57
N HIS A 103 -7.43 3.85 -12.41
CA HIS A 103 -7.94 4.95 -11.62
C HIS A 103 -6.84 5.52 -10.73
N GLU A 104 -6.83 6.84 -10.62
CA GLU A 104 -5.95 7.59 -9.73
C GLU A 104 -6.72 8.02 -8.50
N ILE A 105 -6.16 7.75 -7.34
CA ILE A 105 -6.64 8.21 -6.05
C ILE A 105 -5.73 9.37 -5.63
N ALA A 106 -6.28 10.58 -5.70
CA ALA A 106 -5.54 11.80 -5.37
C ALA A 106 -5.15 11.84 -3.88
N PRO A 107 -4.10 12.60 -3.51
CA PRO A 107 -3.77 12.87 -2.12
C PRO A 107 -4.99 13.36 -1.34
N TRP A 108 -5.02 13.10 -0.03
CA TRP A 108 -6.11 13.44 0.88
C TRP A 108 -7.44 12.72 0.62
N THR A 109 -7.48 11.75 -0.28
CA THR A 109 -8.68 10.95 -0.55
C THR A 109 -8.68 9.68 0.29
N PRO A 110 -9.63 9.49 1.23
CA PRO A 110 -9.78 8.23 1.93
C PRO A 110 -10.04 7.08 0.95
N HIS A 111 -9.30 5.99 1.08
CA HIS A 111 -9.48 4.82 0.23
C HIS A 111 -9.05 3.50 0.88
N CYS A 112 -9.45 2.40 0.26
CA CYS A 112 -9.12 1.02 0.61
C CYS A 112 -9.27 0.14 -0.64
N PHE A 113 -8.38 -0.83 -0.83
CA PHE A 113 -8.45 -1.85 -1.88
C PHE A 113 -8.93 -3.18 -1.33
N TRP A 114 -9.65 -3.95 -2.13
CA TRP A 114 -10.06 -5.30 -1.76
C TRP A 114 -10.28 -6.17 -3.00
N PRO A 115 -10.05 -7.50 -2.92
CA PRO A 115 -10.39 -8.40 -4.01
C PRO A 115 -11.90 -8.51 -4.14
N HIS A 116 -12.44 -8.48 -5.36
CA HIS A 116 -13.90 -8.46 -5.52
C HIS A 116 -14.51 -9.87 -5.38
N PRO A 117 -15.55 -10.08 -4.54
CA PRO A 117 -16.15 -11.42 -4.33
C PRO A 117 -16.74 -12.08 -5.59
N ASP A 118 -17.13 -11.27 -6.57
CA ASP A 118 -17.61 -11.78 -7.86
C ASP A 118 -16.52 -12.20 -8.84
N ALA A 119 -15.24 -11.93 -8.55
CA ALA A 119 -14.14 -12.42 -9.36
C ALA A 119 -14.11 -13.96 -9.34
N ARG A 120 -14.25 -14.58 -10.52
CA ARG A 120 -14.25 -16.06 -10.69
C ARG A 120 -12.87 -16.63 -10.97
N GLU A 121 -11.90 -15.76 -11.19
CA GLU A 121 -10.49 -16.03 -11.44
C GLU A 121 -9.62 -15.14 -10.56
N ASP A 122 -8.30 -15.31 -10.61
CA ASP A 122 -7.37 -14.41 -9.93
C ASP A 122 -7.56 -12.96 -10.39
N SER A 123 -7.34 -12.02 -9.47
CA SER A 123 -7.41 -10.60 -9.79
C SER A 123 -6.03 -9.98 -9.67
N THR A 124 -5.49 -9.51 -10.79
CA THR A 124 -4.16 -8.88 -10.88
C THR A 124 -4.29 -7.39 -11.14
N VAL A 125 -3.59 -6.60 -10.34
CA VAL A 125 -3.56 -5.16 -10.40
C VAL A 125 -2.14 -4.65 -10.25
N TYR A 126 -1.80 -3.67 -11.08
CA TYR A 126 -0.58 -2.88 -10.92
C TYR A 126 -0.92 -1.65 -10.10
N VAL A 127 -0.11 -1.31 -9.11
CA VAL A 127 -0.31 -0.17 -8.22
C VAL A 127 0.98 0.61 -8.09
N TRP A 128 0.92 1.93 -8.17
CA TRP A 128 2.09 2.81 -8.02
C TRP A 128 1.74 4.11 -7.30
N ALA A 129 2.73 4.66 -6.61
CA ALA A 129 2.64 5.95 -5.92
C ALA A 129 3.44 7.02 -6.67
N HIS A 130 2.86 8.22 -6.84
CA HIS A 130 3.46 9.34 -7.56
C HIS A 130 2.94 10.70 -7.07
N PRO A 131 3.64 11.82 -7.30
CA PRO A 131 5.03 11.91 -7.77
C PRO A 131 6.02 11.46 -6.67
N ASP A 132 7.32 11.54 -6.92
CA ASP A 132 8.30 11.35 -5.85
C ASP A 132 8.15 12.38 -4.70
N ALA A 133 8.09 11.88 -3.47
CA ALA A 133 7.94 12.67 -2.25
C ALA A 133 9.20 12.67 -1.36
N GLY A 134 10.36 12.23 -1.89
CA GLY A 134 11.64 12.19 -1.18
C GLY A 134 11.60 11.27 0.03
N ASP A 135 12.09 11.74 1.17
CA ASP A 135 12.25 10.94 2.40
C ASP A 135 10.93 10.37 2.97
N GLU A 136 9.77 10.92 2.58
CA GLU A 136 8.44 10.47 3.02
C GLU A 136 7.69 9.67 1.94
N ALA A 137 8.38 9.28 0.86
CA ALA A 137 7.79 8.51 -0.21
C ALA A 137 7.35 7.10 0.24
N MET A 138 6.22 6.66 -0.30
CA MET A 138 5.84 5.26 -0.36
C MET A 138 6.68 4.59 -1.44
N ASP A 139 7.80 4.01 -1.02
CA ASP A 139 8.72 3.28 -1.89
C ASP A 139 8.53 1.75 -1.78
N CYS A 140 9.33 1.01 -2.55
CA CYS A 140 9.35 -0.45 -2.50
C CYS A 140 9.63 -0.97 -1.08
N LEU A 141 10.56 -0.35 -0.35
CA LEU A 141 10.98 -0.82 0.97
C LEU A 141 9.86 -0.66 2.01
N PHE A 142 9.13 0.44 1.99
CA PHE A 142 7.96 0.68 2.83
C PHE A 142 6.89 -0.39 2.60
N PHE A 143 6.46 -0.59 1.35
CA PHE A 143 5.42 -1.56 1.04
C PHE A 143 5.88 -2.99 1.30
N GLU A 144 7.13 -3.34 0.96
CA GLU A 144 7.67 -4.67 1.21
C GLU A 144 7.68 -4.98 2.71
N ASN A 145 8.16 -4.06 3.54
CA ASN A 145 8.18 -4.21 4.99
C ASN A 145 6.77 -4.32 5.56
N LEU A 146 5.88 -3.38 5.22
CA LEU A 146 4.53 -3.34 5.77
C LEU A 146 3.74 -4.60 5.38
N LEU A 147 3.68 -4.93 4.10
CA LEU A 147 2.82 -6.01 3.60
C LEU A 147 3.33 -7.40 4.03
N ARG A 148 4.66 -7.61 4.03
CA ARG A 148 5.25 -8.89 4.52
C ARG A 148 5.11 -9.03 6.03
N TYR A 149 5.28 -7.95 6.79
CA TYR A 149 5.07 -7.99 8.24
C TYR A 149 3.60 -8.29 8.59
N MET A 150 2.65 -7.63 7.93
CA MET A 150 1.22 -7.89 8.14
C MET A 150 0.83 -9.31 7.76
N SER A 151 1.40 -9.85 6.68
CA SER A 151 1.26 -11.27 6.33
C SER A 151 1.73 -12.20 7.43
N ASP A 152 2.95 -11.99 7.94
CA ASP A 152 3.50 -12.82 9.04
C ASP A 152 2.65 -12.72 10.32
N VAL A 153 2.09 -11.54 10.63
CA VAL A 153 1.17 -11.36 11.76
C VAL A 153 -0.12 -12.16 11.55
N CYS A 154 -0.74 -12.06 10.36
CA CYS A 154 -1.97 -12.79 10.03
C CYS A 154 -1.78 -14.31 10.02
N GLU A 155 -0.59 -14.78 9.66
CA GLU A 155 -0.22 -16.20 9.61
C GLU A 155 0.30 -16.75 10.95
N GLY A 156 0.38 -15.92 11.99
CA GLY A 156 0.89 -16.30 13.31
C GLY A 156 2.41 -16.50 13.38
N LYS A 157 3.15 -16.07 12.35
CA LYS A 157 4.62 -16.08 12.28
C LYS A 157 5.26 -14.90 13.01
N ALA A 158 4.48 -13.85 13.28
CA ALA A 158 4.88 -12.69 14.08
C ALA A 158 3.75 -12.25 15.01
N LYS A 159 4.10 -11.50 16.07
CA LYS A 159 3.11 -10.80 16.91
C LYS A 159 2.91 -9.39 16.38
N LEU A 160 1.67 -8.91 16.43
CA LEU A 160 1.35 -7.52 16.10
C LEU A 160 2.02 -6.58 17.10
N ASP A 161 2.86 -5.70 16.59
CA ASP A 161 3.50 -4.60 17.29
C ASP A 161 2.95 -3.30 16.69
N LEU A 162 2.01 -2.70 17.40
CA LEU A 162 1.36 -1.45 16.97
C LEU A 162 2.35 -0.28 16.89
N VAL A 163 3.41 -0.27 17.70
CA VAL A 163 4.42 0.80 17.63
C VAL A 163 5.18 0.70 16.32
N GLN A 164 5.56 -0.53 15.91
CA GLN A 164 6.21 -0.76 14.62
C GLN A 164 5.30 -0.36 13.45
N VAL A 165 4.03 -0.80 13.43
CA VAL A 165 3.09 -0.44 12.35
C VAL A 165 2.93 1.07 12.22
N LEU A 166 2.71 1.78 13.34
CA LEU A 166 2.52 3.23 13.34
C LEU A 166 3.80 3.98 12.97
N ALA A 167 4.98 3.45 13.33
CA ALA A 167 6.26 4.02 12.91
C ALA A 167 6.47 3.90 11.39
N MET A 168 6.14 2.75 10.79
CA MET A 168 6.22 2.54 9.33
C MET A 168 5.24 3.47 8.60
N GLN A 169 3.97 3.50 9.00
CA GLN A 169 2.94 4.33 8.37
C GLN A 169 3.23 5.83 8.51
N HIS A 170 3.81 6.28 9.64
CA HIS A 170 4.16 7.69 9.82
C HIS A 170 5.27 8.11 8.88
N ALA A 171 6.22 7.22 8.58
CA ALA A 171 7.33 7.52 7.70
C ALA A 171 6.87 7.77 6.25
N SER A 172 5.72 7.23 5.84
CA SER A 172 5.19 7.35 4.48
C SER A 172 4.04 8.36 4.33
N ALA A 173 3.97 9.36 5.22
CA ALA A 173 2.94 10.41 5.21
C ALA A 173 1.51 9.86 5.01
N SER A 174 1.20 8.74 5.67
CA SER A 174 -0.05 8.00 5.52
C SER A 174 -0.79 7.95 6.85
N ALA A 175 -2.11 8.16 6.83
CA ALA A 175 -2.94 8.17 8.04
C ALA A 175 -4.19 7.31 7.89
N PRO A 176 -4.55 6.52 8.92
CA PRO A 176 -5.85 5.85 8.93
C PRO A 176 -6.97 6.87 9.12
N VAL A 177 -8.15 6.54 8.59
CA VAL A 177 -9.37 7.36 8.73
C VAL A 177 -10.32 6.68 9.70
N VAL A 178 -10.63 7.35 10.81
CA VAL A 178 -11.59 6.89 11.81
C VAL A 178 -12.92 7.59 11.66
N PHE A 179 -14.02 6.87 11.90
CA PHE A 179 -15.39 7.37 11.78
C PHE A 179 -15.66 8.12 10.47
N PRO A 180 -15.42 7.50 9.29
CA PRO A 180 -15.45 8.21 8.00
C PRO A 180 -16.77 8.91 7.73
N THR A 181 -17.91 8.32 8.13
CA THR A 181 -19.26 8.84 7.89
C THR A 181 -19.72 9.91 8.89
N ALA A 182 -18.96 10.14 9.98
CA ALA A 182 -19.24 11.20 10.94
C ALA A 182 -18.79 12.57 10.39
N TRP A 183 -19.50 13.06 9.38
CA TRP A 183 -19.15 14.26 8.62
C TRP A 183 -18.92 15.51 9.48
N TRP A 184 -19.61 15.62 10.61
CA TRP A 184 -19.52 16.74 11.55
C TRP A 184 -18.15 16.84 12.26
N LEU A 185 -17.37 15.75 12.27
CA LEU A 185 -15.99 15.77 12.77
C LEU A 185 -15.03 16.47 11.81
N GLY A 186 -15.40 16.68 10.55
CA GLY A 186 -14.57 17.36 9.57
C GLY A 186 -13.17 16.71 9.45
N PRO A 187 -12.08 17.50 9.53
CA PRO A 187 -10.70 17.00 9.50
C PRO A 187 -10.29 16.10 10.67
N LEU A 188 -11.02 16.11 11.80
CA LEU A 188 -10.63 15.32 12.99
C LEU A 188 -10.57 13.81 12.71
N ARG A 189 -11.29 13.33 11.69
CA ARG A 189 -11.32 11.92 11.26
C ARG A 189 -9.97 11.37 10.82
N TRP A 190 -9.05 12.23 10.38
CA TRP A 190 -7.68 11.86 10.01
C TRP A 190 -6.63 12.58 10.85
N TRP A 191 -6.93 13.81 11.33
CA TRP A 191 -5.97 14.60 12.09
C TRP A 191 -5.68 13.99 13.47
N VAL A 192 -6.70 13.48 14.16
CA VAL A 192 -6.53 12.79 15.45
C VAL A 192 -5.68 11.53 15.30
N PRO A 193 -6.01 10.56 14.42
CA PRO A 193 -5.18 9.37 14.27
C PRO A 193 -3.76 9.70 13.79
N TRP A 194 -3.60 10.68 12.88
CA TRP A 194 -2.27 11.13 12.46
C TRP A 194 -1.44 11.68 13.62
N THR A 195 -2.04 12.51 14.47
CA THR A 195 -1.36 13.09 15.64
C THR A 195 -0.95 12.02 16.65
N VAL A 196 -1.83 11.05 16.90
CA VAL A 196 -1.53 9.89 17.76
C VAL A 196 -0.39 9.05 17.17
N GLN A 197 -0.46 8.76 15.88
CA GLN A 197 0.56 8.02 15.13
C GLN A 197 1.92 8.73 15.19
N LYS A 198 1.96 10.07 15.02
CA LYS A 198 3.17 10.89 15.18
C LYS A 198 3.77 10.79 16.58
N GLY A 199 2.94 10.88 17.61
CA GLY A 199 3.37 10.74 19.01
C GLY A 199 3.98 9.36 19.28
N ILE A 200 3.27 8.30 18.90
CA ILE A 200 3.72 6.92 19.11
C ILE A 200 4.98 6.61 18.30
N ALA A 201 5.06 7.02 17.03
CA ALA A 201 6.25 6.87 16.21
C ALA A 201 7.45 7.63 16.81
N GLY A 202 7.21 8.82 17.38
CA GLY A 202 8.23 9.58 18.11
C GLY A 202 8.79 8.83 19.31
N VAL A 203 7.93 8.29 20.17
CA VAL A 203 8.34 7.45 21.32
C VAL A 203 9.03 6.18 20.84
N GLY A 204 8.49 5.51 19.82
CA GLY A 204 9.09 4.32 19.22
C GLY A 204 10.51 4.55 18.77
N ARG A 205 10.78 5.66 18.07
CA ARG A 205 12.15 6.04 17.67
C ARG A 205 13.10 6.20 18.86
N LEU A 206 12.64 6.80 19.96
CA LEU A 206 13.43 6.89 21.20
C LEU A 206 13.70 5.51 21.81
N CYS A 207 12.79 4.55 21.61
CA CYS A 207 12.95 3.15 22.02
C CYS A 207 13.69 2.29 20.98
N GLY A 208 14.22 2.87 19.89
CA GLY A 208 15.03 2.17 18.89
C GLY A 208 14.26 1.61 17.69
N TYR A 209 12.94 1.81 17.62
CA TYR A 209 12.12 1.45 16.46
C TYR A 209 12.55 2.25 15.23
N LYS A 210 12.44 1.60 14.07
CA LYS A 210 12.81 2.15 12.75
C LYS A 210 11.62 2.05 11.81
N ALA A 211 11.62 2.88 10.77
CA ALA A 211 10.60 2.85 9.72
C ALA A 211 10.70 1.60 8.84
N LEU A 212 11.83 0.90 8.86
CA LEU A 212 12.04 -0.39 8.21
C LEU A 212 12.45 -1.43 9.26
N MET A 213 12.19 -2.69 8.95
CA MET A 213 12.59 -3.85 9.74
C MET A 213 13.68 -4.62 8.98
N GLN A 214 14.80 -4.87 9.64
CA GLN A 214 15.93 -5.61 9.06
C GLN A 214 15.50 -6.96 8.46
N LYS A 215 14.54 -7.64 9.09
CA LYS A 215 14.03 -8.94 8.64
C LYS A 215 13.46 -8.91 7.21
N TYR A 216 12.87 -7.79 6.78
CA TYR A 216 12.20 -7.66 5.48
C TYR A 216 12.94 -6.70 4.54
N THR A 217 14.17 -6.31 4.90
CA THR A 217 15.00 -5.40 4.11
C THR A 217 16.27 -6.16 3.72
N GLY A 218 16.68 -6.06 2.45
CA GLY A 218 17.94 -6.67 2.01
C GLY A 218 19.14 -6.08 2.78
N GLU A 219 20.24 -6.84 2.86
CA GLU A 219 21.39 -6.43 3.67
C GLU A 219 22.00 -5.11 3.19
N GLU A 220 22.13 -4.93 1.87
CA GLU A 220 22.68 -3.70 1.28
C GLU A 220 21.79 -2.48 1.55
N GLU A 221 20.49 -2.62 1.33
CA GLU A 221 19.50 -1.56 1.58
C GLU A 221 19.39 -1.24 3.08
N TRP A 222 19.52 -2.24 3.94
CA TRP A 222 19.53 -2.05 5.38
C TRP A 222 20.74 -1.24 5.84
N GLU A 223 21.94 -1.56 5.33
CA GLU A 223 23.15 -0.79 5.63
C GLU A 223 23.10 0.63 5.07
N GLU A 224 22.50 0.85 3.90
CA GLU A 224 22.22 2.18 3.37
C GLU A 224 21.23 2.97 4.26
N TYR A 225 20.14 2.34 4.67
CA TYR A 225 19.17 2.94 5.59
C TYR A 225 19.80 3.35 6.93
N LEU A 226 20.70 2.53 7.46
CA LEU A 226 21.42 2.85 8.70
C LEU A 226 22.42 3.99 8.51
N ARG A 227 23.04 4.14 7.34
CA ARG A 227 23.97 5.23 7.03
C ARG A 227 23.25 6.56 6.92
N THR A 228 22.15 6.61 6.17
CA THR A 228 21.35 7.84 5.96
C THR A 228 20.76 8.39 7.26
N LYS A 229 20.36 7.53 8.21
CA LYS A 229 19.82 7.98 9.52
C LYS A 229 20.88 8.34 10.57
N ARG A 230 22.16 8.05 10.32
CA ARG A 230 23.29 8.43 11.20
C ARG A 230 23.95 9.75 10.78
N ALA A 231 23.72 10.20 9.55
CA ALA A 231 24.15 11.50 9.03
C ALA A 231 23.24 12.63 9.55
#